data_AF-A0A7M2WQK3-F1
#
_entry.id   AF-A0A7M2WQK3-F1
#
_cell.length_a   1.000
_cell.length_b   1.000
_cell.length_c   1.000
_cell.angle_alpha   90.00
_cell.angle_beta   90.00
_cell.angle_gamma   90.00
#
_symmetry.space_group_name_H-M   'P 1'
#
loop_
_entity.id
_entity.type
_entity.pdbx_description
1 polymer ?
#
loop_
_entity_poly.entity_id
_entity_poly.type
_entity_poly.pdbx_seq_one_letter_code
_entity_poly.pdbx_strand_id
1 'polypeptide(L)'
;MDPRFPAACPNCKSTDLYTRRTPTNQWLPFLRGLGGFLRYATMDVVLCSKCGHCMFFADNSARQKVKTSKSWLLLKTDGGL
;
A
#
# COMPACT_ATOMS: atom_id res chain seq x y z
N MET A 1 10.74 3.94 -12.76
CA MET A 1 9.57 3.25 -12.15
C MET A 1 9.78 3.21 -10.65
N ASP A 2 8.73 3.41 -9.84
CA ASP A 2 8.86 3.28 -8.38
C ASP A 2 9.19 1.80 -8.03
N PRO A 3 10.27 1.53 -7.26
CA PRO A 3 10.71 0.16 -7.00
C PRO A 3 9.73 -0.66 -6.14
N ARG A 4 8.71 -0.02 -5.56
CA ARG A 4 7.65 -0.70 -4.82
C ARG A 4 6.68 -1.44 -5.75
N PHE A 5 6.53 -1.00 -7.00
CA PHE A 5 5.55 -1.57 -7.91
C PHE A 5 6.12 -2.80 -8.62
N PRO A 6 5.37 -3.91 -8.70
CA PRO A 6 5.84 -5.09 -9.40
C PRO A 6 5.89 -4.82 -10.91
N ALA A 7 6.83 -5.46 -11.60
CA ALA A 7 6.93 -5.37 -13.07
C ALA A 7 5.75 -6.04 -13.79
N ALA A 8 5.04 -6.95 -13.11
CA ALA A 8 3.91 -7.69 -13.65
C ALA A 8 2.85 -7.93 -12.57
N CYS A 9 1.59 -8.07 -13.00
CA CYS A 9 0.48 -8.41 -12.12
C CYS A 9 0.75 -9.75 -11.42
N PRO A 10 0.72 -9.82 -10.07
CA PRO A 10 0.99 -11.08 -9.37
C PRO A 10 -0.09 -12.14 -9.68
N ASN A 11 -1.31 -11.70 -9.98
CA ASN A 11 -2.46 -12.55 -10.27
C ASN A 11 -2.44 -13.14 -11.69
N CYS A 12 -2.27 -12.33 -12.74
CA CYS A 12 -2.38 -12.78 -14.15
C CYS A 12 -1.10 -12.64 -14.98
N LYS A 13 0.00 -12.17 -14.39
CA LYS A 13 1.32 -11.94 -15.02
C LYS A 13 1.36 -10.89 -16.14
N SER A 14 0.23 -10.23 -16.47
CA SER A 14 0.23 -9.10 -17.41
C SER A 14 1.08 -7.92 -16.90
N THR A 15 1.75 -7.23 -17.82
CA THR A 15 2.51 -6.00 -17.57
C THR A 15 1.67 -4.73 -17.70
N ASP A 16 0.38 -4.83 -18.06
CA ASP A 16 -0.52 -3.68 -18.23
C ASP A 16 -1.03 -3.21 -16.86
N LEU A 17 -0.14 -2.50 -16.16
CA LEU A 17 -0.34 -1.94 -14.83
C LEU A 17 -0.43 -0.42 -14.87
N TYR A 18 -1.41 0.13 -14.16
CA TYR A 18 -1.66 1.56 -14.06
C TYR A 18 -1.58 1.98 -12.59
N THR A 19 -1.11 3.19 -12.31
CA THR A 19 -0.98 3.68 -10.93
C THR A 19 -1.66 5.03 -10.73
N ARG A 20 -2.23 5.24 -9.55
CA ARG A 20 -2.75 6.54 -9.09
C ARG A 20 -2.43 6.75 -7.63
N ARG A 21 -1.88 7.92 -7.30
CA ARG A 21 -1.71 8.37 -5.92
C ARG A 21 -3.04 8.86 -5.35
N THR A 22 -3.38 8.41 -4.16
CA THR A 22 -4.62 8.76 -3.48
C THR A 22 -4.40 9.00 -1.98
N PRO A 23 -5.02 10.03 -1.39
CA PRO A 23 -5.06 10.18 0.05
C PRO A 23 -5.92 9.07 0.69
N THR A 24 -5.63 8.76 1.95
CA THR A 24 -6.39 7.79 2.76
C THR A 24 -7.59 8.41 3.48
N ASN A 25 -8.02 9.62 3.08
CA ASN A 25 -9.23 10.22 3.64
C ASN A 25 -10.49 9.66 2.97
N GLN A 26 -11.54 9.51 3.78
CA GLN A 26 -12.91 9.18 3.41
C GLN A 26 -13.20 7.77 2.84
N TRP A 27 -12.41 7.21 1.91
CA TRP A 27 -12.83 6.01 1.12
C TRP A 27 -11.88 4.81 1.16
N LEU A 28 -10.69 4.97 1.73
CA LEU A 28 -9.69 3.90 1.87
C LEU A 28 -9.49 3.57 3.34
N PRO A 29 -9.02 2.34 3.68
CA PRO A 29 -8.72 1.99 5.05
C PRO A 29 -7.82 3.05 5.69
N PHE A 30 -8.32 3.64 6.77
CA PHE A 30 -7.66 4.74 7.45
C PHE A 30 -6.33 4.24 8.01
N LEU A 31 -5.22 4.72 7.46
CA LEU A 31 -3.88 4.36 7.92
C LEU A 31 -3.52 5.08 9.24
N ARG A 32 -4.16 4.68 10.34
CA ARG A 32 -4.00 5.31 11.67
C ARG A 32 -2.53 5.39 12.07
N GLY A 33 -2.11 6.55 12.53
CA GLY A 33 -0.75 6.78 13.01
C GLY A 33 0.33 6.85 11.93
N LEU A 34 0.00 6.76 10.64
CA LEU A 34 0.98 6.85 9.54
C LEU A 34 0.97 8.22 8.82
N GLY A 35 -0.02 9.07 9.12
CA GLY A 35 -0.10 10.46 8.66
C GLY A 35 0.87 11.41 9.36
N GLY A 36 0.84 12.70 8.98
CA GLY A 36 1.46 13.80 9.73
C GLY A 36 0.47 14.48 10.68
N PHE A 37 0.95 15.42 11.49
CA PHE A 37 0.15 16.15 12.50
C PHE A 37 -1.16 16.76 11.94
N LEU A 38 -1.20 17.10 10.64
CA LEU A 38 -2.38 17.62 9.94
C LEU A 38 -2.55 17.04 8.52
N ARG A 39 -1.94 15.88 8.23
CA ARG A 39 -1.98 15.29 6.87
C ARG A 39 -2.29 13.81 6.94
N TYR A 40 -3.28 13.37 6.16
CA TYR A 40 -3.55 11.95 5.96
C TYR A 40 -2.36 11.26 5.29
N ALA A 41 -2.17 9.98 5.58
CA ALA A 41 -1.23 9.16 4.81
C ALA A 41 -1.70 9.06 3.36
N THR A 42 -0.76 8.89 2.44
CA THR A 42 -1.04 8.64 1.03
C THR A 42 -0.69 7.20 0.68
N MET A 43 -1.40 6.68 -0.32
CA MET A 43 -1.11 5.40 -0.93
C MET A 43 -1.03 5.57 -2.44
N ASP A 44 -0.26 4.70 -3.07
CA ASP A 44 -0.31 4.50 -4.50
C ASP A 44 -1.12 3.22 -4.75
N VAL A 45 -2.16 3.34 -5.57
CA VAL A 45 -3.00 2.23 -6.01
C VAL A 45 -2.49 1.77 -7.36
N VAL A 46 -2.15 0.49 -7.49
CA VAL A 46 -1.77 -0.12 -8.77
C VAL A 46 -2.88 -1.06 -9.22
N LEU A 47 -3.43 -0.81 -10.41
CA LEU A 47 -4.52 -1.59 -11.02
C LEU A 47 -4.04 -2.30 -12.28
N CYS A 48 -4.30 -3.60 -12.37
CA CYS A 48 -4.11 -4.36 -13.60
C CYS A 48 -5.33 -4.20 -14.51
N SER A 49 -5.13 -3.71 -15.74
CA SER A 49 -6.24 -3.51 -16.69
C SER A 49 -6.80 -4.82 -17.25
N LYS A 50 -6.05 -5.92 -17.18
CA LYS A 50 -6.49 -7.23 -17.72
C LYS A 50 -7.37 -8.01 -16.78
N CYS A 51 -6.99 -8.11 -15.51
CA CYS A 51 -7.69 -8.96 -14.54
C CYS A 51 -8.33 -8.19 -13.38
N GLY A 52 -8.22 -6.86 -13.37
CA GLY A 52 -8.78 -6.01 -12.31
C GLY A 52 -8.08 -6.12 -10.95
N HIS A 53 -7.01 -6.90 -10.82
CA HIS A 53 -6.27 -7.02 -9.57
C HIS A 53 -5.73 -5.65 -9.12
N CYS A 54 -6.02 -5.29 -7.88
CA CYS A 54 -5.71 -3.99 -7.30
C CYS A 54 -4.77 -4.17 -6.10
N MET A 55 -3.68 -3.41 -6.08
CA MET A 55 -2.65 -3.44 -5.05
C MET A 55 -2.50 -2.05 -4.43
N PHE A 56 -2.35 -1.99 -3.11
CA PHE A 56 -2.20 -0.74 -2.37
C PHE A 56 -0.80 -0.66 -1.76
N PHE A 57 -0.07 0.41 -2.07
CA PHE A 57 1.28 0.65 -1.56
C PHE A 57 1.28 1.92 -0.72
N ALA A 58 1.57 1.79 0.57
CA ALA A 58 1.80 2.96 1.41
C ALA A 58 3.00 3.78 0.91
N ASP A 59 2.87 5.11 0.90
CA ASP A 59 3.97 6.01 0.56
C ASP A 59 5.19 5.80 1.48
N ASN A 60 6.37 6.17 1.03
CA ASN A 60 7.61 5.96 1.76
C ASN A 60 7.57 6.56 3.18
N SER A 61 6.98 7.75 3.33
CA SER A 61 6.83 8.41 4.64
C SER A 61 5.94 7.64 5.62
N ALA A 62 4.85 7.03 5.12
CA ALA A 62 3.96 6.19 5.91
C ALA A 62 4.63 4.86 6.28
N ARG A 63 5.38 4.25 5.34
CA ARG A 63 6.14 3.01 5.59
C ARG A 63 7.17 3.16 6.71
N GLN A 64 7.87 4.29 6.78
CA GLN A 64 8.88 4.51 7.82
C GLN A 64 8.26 4.58 9.23
N LYS A 65 7.00 5.03 9.34
CA LYS A 65 6.28 5.17 10.62
C LYS A 65 5.64 3.89 11.10
N VAL A 66 5.43 2.89 10.25
CA VAL A 66 4.70 1.67 10.64
C VAL A 66 5.37 0.94 11.80
N LYS A 67 6.71 0.97 11.84
CA LYS A 67 7.51 0.31 12.89
C LYS A 67 7.46 1.02 14.24
N THR A 68 7.13 2.31 14.27
CA THR A 68 7.11 3.14 15.48
C THR A 68 5.69 3.54 15.91
N SER A 69 4.69 3.30 15.06
CA SER A 69 3.29 3.55 15.35
C SER A 69 2.74 2.52 16.34
N LYS A 70 2.08 3.00 17.40
CA LYS A 70 1.35 2.15 18.36
C LYS A 70 0.06 1.56 17.79
N SER A 71 -0.39 2.01 16.61
CA SER A 71 -1.64 1.55 15.99
C SER A 71 -1.47 0.33 15.10
N TRP A 72 -0.23 -0.13 14.86
CA TRP A 72 0.07 -1.27 14.01
C TRP A 72 0.80 -2.33 14.79
N LEU A 73 0.39 -3.59 14.59
CA LEU A 73 1.04 -4.75 15.15
C LEU A 73 1.83 -5.44 14.02
N LEU A 74 3.08 -5.80 14.31
CA LEU A 74 3.83 -6.69 13.44
C LEU A 74 3.19 -8.08 13.54
N LEU A 75 2.59 -8.55 12.46
CA LEU A 75 2.20 -9.95 12.34
C LEU A 75 3.48 -10.77 12.20
N LYS A 76 3.88 -11.47 13.26
CA LYS A 76 4.86 -12.54 13.16
C LYS A 76 4.12 -13.77 12.68
N THR A 77 4.51 -14.30 11.52
CA THR A 77 4.26 -15.72 11.26
C THR A 77 5.21 -16.49 12.17
N ASP A 78 4.72 -16.87 13.35
CA ASP A 78 5.31 -17.99 14.05
C ASP A 78 5.17 -19.19 13.09
N GLY A 79 6.28 -19.81 12.72
CA GLY A 79 6.33 -20.84 11.68
C GLY A 79 5.57 -22.12 12.07
N GLY A 80 4.25 -22.10 11.95
CA GLY A 80 3.37 -23.24 12.19
C GLY A 80 2.52 -23.54 10.96
N LEU A 81 3.02 -24.45 10.12
CA LEU A 81 2.21 -25.48 9.45
C LEU A 81 2.49 -26.80 10.18
#